data_AF-A0A1Y0V2B9-F1
#
_entry.id   AF-A0A1Y0V2B9-F1
#
_cell.length_a   1.000
_cell.length_b   1.000
_cell.length_c   1.000
_cell.angle_alpha   90.00
_cell.angle_beta   90.00
_cell.angle_gamma   90.00
#
_symmetry.space_group_name_H-M   'P 1'
#
loop_
_entity.id
_entity.type
_entity.pdbx_description
1 polymer ?
#
loop_
_entity_poly.entity_id
_entity_poly.type
_entity_poly.pdbx_seq_one_letter_code
_entity_poly.pdbx_strand_id
1 'polypeptide(L)'
;MSKKPKETQANTKLFKDGLLYRNISATLTEQCKRIGITPTTLSKLSGIHTSTIKYFRTSQKTGKPFSVGTFFGLAKALQLDFDHVLPPHGGALEPFPPPLTQEDVDSLAVAAKALETSKPDLLRLMKTLSEMGKPTNPAIEETAAVFAAESGFKVPGSLEILIMIGRRVRSLRIVRGLGRSELRGISGVPFSSIFAIEAGLQNPSMQTLYQLAEALQAPISFFFKTDPETEKDQIDLERRAASIIACGQISSVNEMLSTVEYLFRTASGTSPFESS
;
A
#
# COMPACT_ATOMS: atom_id res chain seq x y z
N MET A 1 8.06 26.52 -10.66
CA MET A 1 6.89 25.87 -11.27
C MET A 1 7.30 24.48 -11.77
N SER A 2 7.10 23.43 -10.97
CA SER A 2 7.46 22.07 -11.39
C SER A 2 6.52 21.61 -12.51
N LYS A 3 7.08 21.36 -13.70
CA LYS A 3 6.35 20.78 -14.84
C LYS A 3 5.68 19.48 -14.37
N LYS A 4 4.37 19.32 -14.63
CA LYS A 4 3.68 18.02 -14.47
C LYS A 4 4.49 16.95 -15.20
N PRO A 5 4.76 15.78 -14.60
CA PRO A 5 5.37 14.67 -15.31
C PRO A 5 4.55 14.37 -16.57
N LYS A 6 5.24 14.15 -17.70
CA LYS A 6 4.55 13.80 -18.95
C LYS A 6 3.97 12.41 -18.76
N GLU A 7 2.64 12.31 -18.86
CA GLU A 7 1.93 11.04 -18.95
C GLU A 7 2.55 10.23 -20.11
N THR A 8 2.82 8.95 -19.89
CA THR A 8 3.47 8.12 -20.90
C THR A 8 2.54 7.95 -22.11
N GLN A 9 3.13 7.64 -23.26
CA GLN A 9 2.37 7.41 -24.49
C GLN A 9 1.36 6.25 -24.34
N ALA A 10 1.66 5.25 -23.50
CA ALA A 10 0.78 4.14 -23.20
C ALA A 10 -0.44 4.58 -22.38
N ASN A 11 -0.24 5.32 -21.29
CA ASN A 11 -1.35 5.85 -20.48
C ASN A 11 -2.19 6.87 -21.27
N THR A 12 -1.57 7.79 -22.00
CA THR A 12 -2.31 8.77 -22.81
C THR A 12 -3.24 8.10 -23.83
N LYS A 13 -2.82 7.02 -24.49
CA LYS A 13 -3.67 6.26 -25.42
C LYS A 13 -4.84 5.58 -24.72
N LEU A 14 -4.60 5.02 -23.54
CA LEU A 14 -5.60 4.27 -22.78
C LEU A 14 -6.74 5.16 -22.27
N PHE A 15 -6.42 6.39 -21.87
CA PHE A 15 -7.38 7.36 -21.33
C PHE A 15 -7.92 8.35 -22.37
N LYS A 16 -7.42 8.31 -23.61
CA LYS A 16 -7.90 9.17 -24.70
C LYS A 16 -9.41 9.05 -24.85
N ASP A 17 -10.11 10.18 -24.86
CA ASP A 17 -11.57 10.26 -25.00
C ASP A 17 -12.35 9.36 -24.01
N GLY A 18 -11.76 9.08 -22.84
CA GLY A 18 -12.32 8.23 -21.80
C GLY A 18 -12.42 6.75 -22.20
N LEU A 19 -11.63 6.29 -23.18
CA LEU A 19 -11.73 4.94 -23.77
C LEU A 19 -11.73 3.82 -22.72
N LEU A 20 -10.80 3.84 -21.74
CA LEU A 20 -10.78 2.87 -20.66
C LEU A 20 -12.12 2.77 -19.93
N TYR A 21 -12.66 3.92 -19.50
CA TYR A 21 -13.88 3.97 -18.72
C TYR A 21 -15.08 3.49 -19.52
N ARG A 22 -15.13 3.83 -20.82
CA ARG A 22 -16.17 3.36 -21.74
C ARG A 22 -16.14 1.84 -21.89
N ASN A 23 -14.96 1.27 -22.09
CA ASN A 23 -14.77 -0.17 -22.29
C ASN A 23 -15.14 -0.96 -21.03
N ILE A 24 -14.60 -0.59 -19.86
CA ILE A 24 -14.93 -1.25 -18.59
C ILE A 24 -16.44 -1.17 -18.32
N SER A 25 -17.04 0.02 -18.50
CA SER A 25 -18.48 0.21 -18.28
C SER A 25 -19.33 -0.63 -19.25
N ALA A 26 -18.91 -0.74 -20.52
CA ALA A 26 -19.55 -1.59 -21.52
C ALA A 26 -19.51 -3.07 -21.11
N THR A 27 -18.32 -3.58 -20.77
CA THR A 27 -18.11 -4.98 -20.37
C THR A 27 -18.98 -5.36 -19.17
N LEU A 28 -18.97 -4.55 -18.11
CA LEU A 28 -19.76 -4.82 -16.91
C LEU A 28 -21.27 -4.72 -17.18
N THR A 29 -21.69 -3.77 -18.02
CA THR A 29 -23.10 -3.61 -18.39
C THR A 29 -23.59 -4.79 -19.21
N GLU A 30 -22.76 -5.31 -20.12
CA GLU A 30 -23.11 -6.49 -20.92
C GLU A 30 -23.20 -7.75 -20.07
N GLN A 31 -22.28 -7.92 -19.12
CA GLN A 31 -22.33 -9.01 -18.15
C GLN A 31 -23.59 -8.96 -17.28
N CYS A 32 -23.99 -7.76 -16.82
CA CYS A 32 -25.26 -7.59 -16.09
C CYS A 32 -26.48 -8.06 -16.91
N LYS A 33 -26.52 -7.78 -18.22
CA LYS A 33 -27.60 -8.24 -19.10
C LYS A 33 -27.57 -9.76 -19.25
N ARG A 34 -26.39 -10.34 -19.48
CA ARG A 34 -26.20 -11.78 -19.69
C ARG A 34 -26.72 -12.60 -18.52
N ILE A 35 -26.49 -12.14 -17.30
CA ILE A 35 -26.91 -12.84 -16.06
C ILE A 35 -28.25 -12.32 -15.50
N GLY A 36 -28.91 -11.37 -16.18
CA GLY A 36 -30.22 -10.84 -15.76
C GLY A 36 -30.24 -10.04 -14.46
N ILE A 37 -29.12 -9.43 -14.06
CA ILE A 37 -29.03 -8.70 -12.78
C ILE A 37 -29.59 -7.27 -12.91
N THR A 38 -30.54 -6.93 -12.03
CA THR A 38 -31.11 -5.58 -11.91
C THR A 38 -30.14 -4.63 -11.18
N PRO A 39 -30.25 -3.29 -11.38
CA PRO A 39 -29.43 -2.32 -10.65
C PRO A 39 -29.57 -2.44 -9.12
N THR A 40 -30.78 -2.77 -8.64
CA THR A 40 -31.08 -2.93 -7.22
C THR A 40 -30.39 -4.17 -6.65
N THR A 41 -30.43 -5.29 -7.37
CA THR A 41 -29.70 -6.51 -6.99
C THR A 41 -28.20 -6.26 -7.00
N LEU A 42 -27.67 -5.59 -8.03
CA LEU A 42 -26.25 -5.25 -8.13
C LEU A 42 -25.79 -4.36 -6.98
N SER A 43 -26.61 -3.40 -6.56
CA SER A 43 -26.32 -2.54 -5.40
C SER A 43 -26.14 -3.35 -4.12
N LYS A 44 -27.04 -4.30 -3.87
CA LYS A 44 -26.97 -5.19 -2.69
C LYS A 44 -25.72 -6.08 -2.73
N LEU A 45 -25.39 -6.66 -3.89
CA LEU A 45 -24.24 -7.56 -4.03
C LEU A 45 -22.89 -6.85 -3.97
N SER A 46 -22.79 -5.65 -4.54
CA SER A 46 -21.54 -4.90 -4.61
C SER A 46 -21.29 -3.98 -3.41
N GLY A 47 -22.33 -3.70 -2.61
CA GLY A 47 -22.28 -2.66 -1.57
C GLY A 47 -22.21 -1.23 -2.15
N ILE A 48 -22.40 -1.06 -3.46
CA ILE A 48 -22.32 0.24 -4.14
C ILE A 48 -23.73 0.82 -4.29
N HIS A 49 -23.88 2.09 -3.92
CA HIS A 49 -25.17 2.79 -4.00
C HIS A 49 -25.68 2.89 -5.45
N THR A 50 -27.00 2.75 -5.64
CA THR A 50 -27.65 2.74 -6.96
C THR A 50 -27.35 3.99 -7.80
N SER A 51 -27.17 5.17 -7.18
CA SER A 51 -26.78 6.39 -7.91
C SER A 51 -25.38 6.26 -8.53
N THR A 52 -24.42 5.67 -7.82
CA THR A 52 -23.07 5.38 -8.31
C THR A 52 -23.08 4.34 -9.43
N ILE A 53 -23.94 3.33 -9.33
CA ILE A 53 -24.14 2.34 -10.42
C ILE A 53 -24.69 3.02 -11.67
N LYS A 54 -25.71 3.88 -11.52
CA LYS A 54 -26.27 4.66 -12.64
C LYS A 54 -25.19 5.53 -13.27
N TYR A 55 -24.42 6.27 -12.46
CA TYR A 55 -23.29 7.06 -12.91
C TYR A 55 -22.26 6.22 -13.67
N PHE A 56 -21.83 5.09 -13.11
CA PHE A 56 -20.91 4.15 -13.74
C PHE A 56 -21.40 3.69 -15.13
N ARG A 57 -22.69 3.36 -15.27
CA ARG A 57 -23.29 2.95 -16.55
C ARG A 57 -23.31 4.08 -17.59
N THR A 58 -23.48 5.34 -17.17
CA THR A 58 -23.38 6.47 -18.11
C THR A 58 -21.97 6.65 -18.68
N SER A 59 -20.94 6.12 -18.00
CA SER A 59 -19.56 6.17 -18.47
C SER A 59 -19.34 5.43 -19.79
N GLN A 60 -20.13 4.39 -20.09
CA GLN A 60 -20.11 3.71 -21.39
C GLN A 60 -20.21 4.69 -22.58
N LYS A 61 -21.05 5.72 -22.46
CA LYS A 61 -21.25 6.74 -23.49
C LYS A 61 -20.38 7.98 -23.26
N THR A 62 -20.21 8.38 -22.00
CA THR A 62 -19.62 9.68 -21.65
C THR A 62 -18.12 9.62 -21.37
N GLY A 63 -17.54 8.44 -21.11
CA GLY A 63 -16.15 8.28 -20.70
C GLY A 63 -15.82 8.88 -19.33
N LYS A 64 -16.83 9.19 -18.51
CA LYS A 64 -16.63 9.80 -17.19
C LYS A 64 -15.85 8.88 -16.23
N PRO A 65 -14.89 9.42 -15.46
CA PRO A 65 -14.06 8.63 -14.58
C PRO A 65 -14.85 8.06 -13.39
N PHE A 66 -14.42 6.89 -12.92
CA PHE A 66 -14.88 6.25 -11.68
C PHE A 66 -13.69 5.68 -10.89
N SER A 67 -13.95 5.38 -9.61
CA SER A 67 -12.93 4.94 -8.66
C SER A 67 -12.67 3.45 -8.69
N VAL A 68 -11.52 3.05 -8.15
CA VAL A 68 -11.12 1.64 -8.03
C VAL A 68 -12.10 0.87 -7.14
N GLY A 69 -12.62 1.50 -6.09
CA GLY A 69 -13.64 0.88 -5.22
C GLY A 69 -14.94 0.61 -5.96
N THR A 70 -15.38 1.52 -6.84
CA THR A 70 -16.57 1.28 -7.68
C THR A 70 -16.32 0.14 -8.67
N PHE A 71 -15.18 0.15 -9.35
CA PHE A 71 -14.83 -0.92 -10.29
C PHE A 71 -14.77 -2.28 -9.59
N PHE A 72 -14.01 -2.39 -8.51
CA PHE A 72 -13.79 -3.64 -7.78
C PHE A 72 -15.11 -4.22 -7.23
N GLY A 73 -15.92 -3.41 -6.57
CA GLY A 73 -17.19 -3.87 -6.00
C GLY A 73 -18.14 -4.41 -7.07
N LEU A 74 -18.20 -3.76 -8.25
CA LEU A 74 -19.04 -4.23 -9.35
C LEU A 74 -18.44 -5.48 -10.03
N ALA A 75 -17.14 -5.48 -10.34
CA ALA A 75 -16.48 -6.61 -10.98
C ALA A 75 -16.54 -7.87 -10.12
N LYS A 76 -16.30 -7.74 -8.81
CA LYS A 76 -16.42 -8.83 -7.82
C LYS A 76 -17.85 -9.34 -7.73
N ALA A 77 -18.85 -8.45 -7.62
CA ALA A 77 -20.27 -8.84 -7.58
C ALA A 77 -20.72 -9.57 -8.85
N LEU A 78 -20.07 -9.29 -9.98
CA LEU A 78 -20.32 -9.92 -11.28
C LEU A 78 -19.40 -11.13 -11.55
N GLN A 79 -18.55 -11.51 -10.59
CA GLN A 79 -17.59 -12.62 -10.70
C GLN A 79 -16.71 -12.54 -11.96
N LEU A 80 -16.27 -11.33 -12.31
CA LEU A 80 -15.45 -11.11 -13.49
C LEU A 80 -13.98 -11.35 -13.18
N ASP A 81 -13.31 -11.98 -14.14
CA ASP A 81 -11.86 -12.04 -14.14
C ASP A 81 -11.26 -10.66 -14.48
N PHE A 82 -10.43 -10.14 -13.59
CA PHE A 82 -9.79 -8.84 -13.73
C PHE A 82 -8.87 -8.77 -14.96
N ASP A 83 -8.20 -9.86 -15.32
CA ASP A 83 -7.31 -9.91 -16.50
C ASP A 83 -8.08 -9.76 -17.81
N HIS A 84 -9.35 -10.18 -17.83
CA HIS A 84 -10.21 -10.06 -19.00
C HIS A 84 -10.90 -8.69 -19.09
N VAL A 85 -11.14 -8.03 -17.95
CA VAL A 85 -11.85 -6.75 -17.92
C VAL A 85 -10.90 -5.55 -18.03
N LEU A 86 -9.71 -5.65 -17.45
CA LEU A 86 -8.72 -4.57 -17.45
C LEU A 86 -7.76 -4.75 -18.62
N PRO A 87 -7.63 -3.77 -19.53
CA PRO A 87 -6.59 -3.80 -20.54
C PRO A 87 -5.21 -3.98 -19.90
N PRO A 88 -4.36 -4.89 -20.40
CA PRO A 88 -3.02 -5.10 -19.88
C PRO A 88 -2.23 -3.79 -19.82
N HIS A 89 -1.67 -3.49 -18.66
CA HIS A 89 -0.91 -2.27 -18.44
C HIS A 89 0.05 -2.45 -17.26
N GLY A 90 1.15 -1.69 -17.27
CA GLY A 90 2.18 -1.73 -16.24
C GLY A 90 3.25 -2.80 -16.42
N GLY A 91 3.19 -3.62 -17.47
CA GLY A 91 4.21 -4.64 -17.75
C GLY A 91 4.07 -5.87 -16.85
N ALA A 92 5.04 -6.78 -16.95
CA ALA A 92 5.10 -7.96 -16.08
C ALA A 92 5.71 -7.60 -14.73
N LEU A 93 5.31 -8.31 -13.67
CA LEU A 93 6.13 -8.32 -12.45
C LEU A 93 7.44 -9.01 -12.80
N GLU A 94 8.55 -8.27 -12.73
CA GLU A 94 9.85 -8.93 -12.76
C GLU A 94 9.90 -9.97 -11.63
N PRO A 95 10.39 -11.19 -11.90
CA PRO A 95 10.44 -12.23 -10.90
C PRO A 95 11.25 -11.71 -9.72
N PHE A 96 10.60 -11.72 -8.56
CA PHE A 96 11.25 -11.35 -7.32
C PHE A 96 12.45 -12.27 -7.07
N PRO A 97 13.49 -11.81 -6.33
CA PRO A 97 14.51 -12.72 -5.84
C PRO A 97 13.85 -13.93 -5.16
N PRO A 98 14.53 -15.10 -5.06
CA PRO A 98 13.94 -16.31 -4.49
C PRO A 98 13.19 -16.00 -3.17
N PRO A 99 12.00 -16.61 -2.93
CA PRO A 99 11.26 -16.48 -1.68
C PRO A 99 12.17 -16.64 -0.47
N LEU A 100 11.90 -15.91 0.62
CA LEU A 100 12.57 -16.19 1.89
C LEU A 100 12.38 -17.67 2.24
N THR A 101 13.44 -18.33 2.72
CA THR A 101 13.34 -19.73 3.13
C THR A 101 12.44 -19.85 4.36
N GLN A 102 11.89 -21.03 4.61
CA GLN A 102 11.09 -21.23 5.83
C GLN A 102 11.92 -20.97 7.10
N GLU A 103 13.22 -21.30 7.07
CA GLU A 103 14.17 -21.03 8.14
C GLU A 103 14.35 -19.52 8.40
N ASP A 104 14.44 -18.69 7.35
CA ASP A 104 14.49 -17.23 7.48
C ASP A 104 13.22 -16.69 8.14
N VAL A 105 12.05 -17.21 7.71
CA VAL A 105 10.74 -16.80 8.25
C VAL A 105 10.60 -17.19 9.72
N ASP A 106 11.01 -18.41 10.09
CA ASP A 106 10.96 -18.89 11.46
C ASP A 106 11.89 -18.10 12.37
N SER A 107 13.10 -17.80 11.91
CA SER A 107 14.08 -16.97 12.62
C SER A 107 13.55 -15.55 12.86
N LEU A 108 12.92 -14.94 11.84
CA LEU A 108 12.26 -13.65 11.95
C LEU A 108 11.09 -13.68 12.94
N ALA A 109 10.30 -14.75 12.97
CA ALA A 109 9.19 -14.91 13.89
C ALA A 109 9.65 -15.00 15.35
N VAL A 110 10.73 -15.76 15.61
CA VAL A 110 11.35 -15.84 16.95
C VAL A 110 11.87 -14.48 17.40
N ALA A 111 12.61 -13.78 16.54
CA ALA A 111 13.14 -12.45 16.84
C ALA A 111 12.01 -11.42 17.09
N ALA A 112 10.96 -11.43 16.26
CA ALA A 112 9.81 -10.54 16.42
C ALA A 112 9.09 -10.76 17.76
N LYS A 113 8.91 -12.02 18.18
CA LYS A 113 8.30 -12.36 19.47
C LYS A 113 9.16 -11.92 20.67
N ALA A 114 10.49 -12.06 20.56
CA ALA A 114 11.41 -11.54 21.57
C ALA A 114 11.30 -10.02 21.69
N LEU A 115 11.30 -9.30 20.56
CA LEU A 115 11.10 -7.85 20.54
C LEU A 115 9.74 -7.43 21.12
N GLU A 116 8.68 -8.16 20.83
CA GLU A 116 7.34 -7.88 21.37
C GLU A 116 7.33 -7.99 22.89
N THR A 117 8.07 -8.96 23.45
CA THR A 117 8.25 -9.11 24.90
C THR A 117 9.02 -7.93 25.50
N SER A 118 10.05 -7.43 24.80
CA SER A 118 10.85 -6.27 25.22
C SER A 118 10.24 -4.90 24.88
N LYS A 119 9.13 -4.86 24.13
CA LYS A 119 8.47 -3.63 23.67
C LYS A 119 8.16 -2.65 24.82
N PRO A 120 7.65 -3.06 25.99
CA PRO A 120 7.38 -2.15 27.09
C PRO A 120 8.65 -1.45 27.60
N ASP A 121 9.76 -2.18 27.69
CA ASP A 121 11.05 -1.65 28.15
C ASP A 121 11.64 -0.68 27.14
N LEU A 122 11.56 -0.99 25.84
CA LEU A 122 11.97 -0.09 24.76
C LEU A 122 11.16 1.21 24.77
N LEU A 123 9.83 1.14 24.95
CA LEU A 123 8.98 2.33 25.05
C LEU A 123 9.33 3.17 26.28
N ARG A 124 9.61 2.53 27.42
CA ARG A 124 10.04 3.21 28.63
C ARG A 124 11.37 3.94 28.41
N LEU A 125 12.35 3.26 27.81
CA LEU A 125 13.63 3.84 27.45
C LEU A 125 13.46 5.06 26.53
N MET A 126 12.68 4.92 25.46
CA MET A 126 12.39 6.02 24.53
C MET A 126 11.80 7.24 25.24
N LYS A 127 10.84 7.02 26.14
CA LYS A 127 10.24 8.08 26.95
C LYS A 127 11.29 8.78 27.82
N THR A 128 12.11 8.01 28.55
CA THR A 128 13.16 8.57 29.42
C THR A 128 14.19 9.36 28.62
N LEU A 129 14.66 8.84 27.48
CA LEU A 129 15.59 9.55 26.60
C LEU A 129 14.99 10.86 26.06
N SER A 130 13.72 10.84 25.66
CA SER A 130 12.99 12.03 25.22
C SER A 130 12.91 13.07 26.33
N GLU A 131 12.49 12.69 27.54
CA GLU A 131 12.41 13.61 28.69
C GLU A 131 13.77 14.22 29.07
N MET A 132 14.86 13.44 28.99
CA MET A 132 16.21 13.94 29.21
C MET A 132 16.66 14.93 28.11
N GLY A 133 16.31 14.65 26.85
CA GLY A 133 16.68 15.47 25.71
C GLY A 133 15.83 16.72 25.49
N LYS A 134 14.63 16.81 26.10
CA LYS A 134 13.63 17.87 25.90
C LYS A 134 13.46 18.23 24.41
N PRO A 135 12.84 17.35 23.60
CA PRO A 135 12.77 17.55 22.16
C PRO A 135 11.88 18.78 21.89
N THR A 136 12.41 19.77 21.18
CA THR A 136 11.67 20.97 20.78
C THR A 136 10.88 20.79 19.48
N ASN A 137 10.84 19.57 18.93
CA ASN A 137 10.29 19.29 17.60
C ASN A 137 8.97 18.49 17.64
N PRO A 138 7.83 19.09 17.25
CA PRO A 138 6.51 18.45 17.28
C PRO A 138 6.35 17.23 16.34
N ALA A 139 7.20 17.06 15.32
CA ALA A 139 7.17 15.87 14.47
C ALA A 139 7.55 14.57 15.20
N ILE A 140 8.30 14.69 16.31
CA ILE A 140 8.72 13.56 17.15
C ILE A 140 7.54 13.06 18.00
N GLU A 141 6.66 13.95 18.47
CA GLU A 141 5.45 13.60 19.22
C GLU A 141 4.42 12.84 18.35
N GLU A 142 4.21 13.28 17.10
CA GLU A 142 3.28 12.60 16.17
C GLU A 142 3.71 11.16 15.86
N THR A 143 5.01 10.90 15.70
CA THR A 143 5.53 9.57 15.38
C THR A 143 5.30 8.59 16.54
N ALA A 144 5.41 9.05 17.80
CA ALA A 144 5.12 8.25 18.99
C ALA A 144 3.62 7.93 19.14
N ALA A 145 2.74 8.86 18.73
CA ALA A 145 1.28 8.66 18.78
C ALA A 145 0.77 7.65 17.75
N VAL A 146 1.39 7.56 16.58
CA VAL A 146 1.01 6.63 15.50
C VAL A 146 1.19 5.16 15.93
N PHE A 147 2.28 4.83 16.64
CA PHE A 147 2.54 3.47 17.12
C PHE A 147 1.55 2.98 18.20
N ALA A 148 0.86 3.91 18.88
CA ALA A 148 -0.12 3.58 19.91
C ALA A 148 -1.51 3.25 19.34
N ALA A 149 -1.80 3.64 18.08
CA ALA A 149 -3.15 3.60 17.50
C ALA A 149 -3.45 2.35 16.65
N GLU A 150 -2.47 1.49 16.35
CA GLU A 150 -2.62 0.39 15.38
C GLU A 150 -3.41 -0.84 15.90
N SER A 151 -3.78 -0.86 17.18
CA SER A 151 -4.38 -2.01 17.85
C SER A 151 -5.91 -1.91 17.96
N GLY A 152 -6.66 -2.05 16.86
CA GLY A 152 -8.09 -2.41 16.99
C GLY A 152 -9.12 -1.81 16.03
N PHE A 153 -8.75 -1.24 14.89
CA PHE A 153 -9.76 -0.68 13.98
C PHE A 153 -10.43 -1.78 13.14
N LYS A 154 -11.72 -2.05 13.37
CA LYS A 154 -12.56 -2.87 12.47
C LYS A 154 -12.84 -2.06 11.20
N VAL A 155 -12.37 -2.55 10.06
CA VAL A 155 -12.45 -1.85 8.78
C VAL A 155 -13.70 -2.32 8.00
N PRO A 156 -14.62 -1.43 7.60
CA PRO A 156 -15.72 -1.75 6.67
C PRO A 156 -15.23 -2.33 5.34
N GLY A 157 -15.95 -3.27 4.73
CA GLY A 157 -15.50 -3.99 3.52
C GLY A 157 -15.15 -3.14 2.28
N SER A 158 -15.65 -1.89 2.18
CA SER A 158 -15.25 -0.94 1.12
C SER A 158 -13.86 -0.32 1.34
N LEU A 159 -13.34 -0.39 2.57
CA LEU A 159 -12.00 0.04 2.95
C LEU A 159 -10.97 -1.10 2.85
N GLU A 160 -11.39 -2.37 2.89
CA GLU A 160 -10.50 -3.53 2.78
C GLU A 160 -9.73 -3.55 1.45
N ILE A 161 -10.43 -3.29 0.34
CA ILE A 161 -9.80 -3.15 -0.99
C ILE A 161 -8.80 -1.98 -1.03
N LEU A 162 -9.09 -0.86 -0.34
CA LEU A 162 -8.21 0.30 -0.34
C LEU A 162 -6.92 0.00 0.44
N ILE A 163 -7.05 -0.73 1.56
CA ILE A 163 -5.90 -1.21 2.33
C ILE A 163 -5.08 -2.19 1.50
N MET A 164 -5.72 -3.15 0.83
CA MET A 164 -5.02 -4.12 -0.02
C MET A 164 -4.23 -3.43 -1.15
N ILE A 165 -4.89 -2.51 -1.88
CA ILE A 165 -4.23 -1.71 -2.93
C ILE A 165 -3.07 -0.90 -2.32
N GLY A 166 -3.30 -0.25 -1.17
CA GLY A 166 -2.29 0.55 -0.47
C GLY A 166 -1.05 -0.26 -0.08
N ARG A 167 -1.24 -1.47 0.46
CA ARG A 167 -0.17 -2.41 0.81
C ARG A 167 0.61 -2.86 -0.41
N ARG A 168 -0.08 -3.19 -1.51
CA ARG A 168 0.54 -3.55 -2.80
C ARG A 168 1.41 -2.42 -3.36
N VAL A 169 0.86 -1.21 -3.40
CA VAL A 169 1.58 0.00 -3.84
C VAL A 169 2.81 0.25 -2.97
N ARG A 170 2.67 0.21 -1.65
CA ARG A 170 3.76 0.44 -0.70
C ARG A 170 4.88 -0.59 -0.85
N SER A 171 4.53 -1.87 -0.92
CA SER A 171 5.51 -2.97 -0.97
C SER A 171 6.29 -2.94 -2.29
N LEU A 172 5.59 -2.80 -3.42
CA LEU A 172 6.22 -2.66 -4.74
C LEU A 172 7.12 -1.42 -4.83
N ARG A 173 6.72 -0.31 -4.19
CA ARG A 173 7.54 0.91 -4.16
C ARG A 173 8.85 0.66 -3.42
N ILE A 174 8.79 0.07 -2.23
CA ILE A 174 9.96 -0.17 -1.38
C ILE A 174 10.89 -1.19 -2.02
N VAL A 175 10.36 -2.30 -2.54
CA VAL A 175 11.16 -3.34 -3.21
C VAL A 175 11.88 -2.81 -4.45
N ARG A 176 11.32 -1.80 -5.13
CA ARG A 176 11.98 -1.10 -6.23
C ARG A 176 12.95 0.02 -5.80
N GLY A 177 13.18 0.16 -4.50
CA GLY A 177 14.07 1.20 -3.96
C GLY A 177 13.54 2.62 -4.15
N LEU A 178 12.23 2.79 -4.36
CA LEU A 178 11.64 4.11 -4.64
C LEU A 178 11.17 4.80 -3.36
N GLY A 179 11.56 6.06 -3.17
CA GLY A 179 10.91 7.00 -2.27
C GLY A 179 9.56 7.48 -2.82
N ARG A 180 8.70 8.03 -1.96
CA ARG A 180 7.41 8.61 -2.42
C ARG A 180 7.61 9.80 -3.36
N SER A 181 8.65 10.60 -3.15
CA SER A 181 9.01 11.73 -4.02
C SER A 181 9.45 11.26 -5.41
N GLU A 182 10.18 10.14 -5.49
CA GLU A 182 10.59 9.53 -6.75
C GLU A 182 9.40 8.92 -7.47
N LEU A 183 8.54 8.17 -6.75
CA LEU A 183 7.31 7.63 -7.31
C LEU A 183 6.38 8.74 -7.84
N ARG A 184 6.29 9.88 -7.15
CA ARG A 184 5.60 11.08 -7.66
C ARG A 184 6.20 11.56 -8.98
N GLY A 185 7.53 11.63 -9.05
CA GLY A 185 8.26 12.07 -10.25
C GLY A 185 7.98 11.18 -11.46
N ILE A 186 7.95 9.86 -11.25
CA ILE A 186 7.74 8.85 -12.30
C ILE A 186 6.26 8.77 -12.69
N SER A 187 5.34 8.65 -11.72
CA SER A 187 3.91 8.42 -11.95
C SER A 187 3.11 9.67 -12.29
N GLY A 188 3.58 10.86 -11.91
CA GLY A 188 2.77 12.08 -11.96
C GLY A 188 1.72 12.19 -10.84
N VAL A 189 1.60 11.20 -9.96
CA VAL A 189 0.65 11.21 -8.84
C VAL A 189 1.19 12.08 -7.70
N PRO A 190 0.39 13.01 -7.12
CA PRO A 190 0.84 13.86 -6.02
C PRO A 190 1.33 13.07 -4.81
N PHE A 191 2.35 13.59 -4.12
CA PHE A 191 2.92 12.97 -2.92
C PHE A 191 1.84 12.69 -1.85
N SER A 192 0.96 13.66 -1.60
CA SER A 192 -0.14 13.52 -0.63
C SER A 192 -1.10 12.38 -1.01
N SER A 193 -1.38 12.20 -2.31
CA SER A 193 -2.19 11.09 -2.79
C SER A 193 -1.47 9.76 -2.70
N ILE A 194 -0.17 9.68 -3.02
CA ILE A 194 0.62 8.46 -2.83
C ILE A 194 0.58 8.03 -1.35
N PHE A 195 0.83 8.98 -0.44
CA PHE A 195 0.76 8.73 0.99
C PHE A 195 -0.62 8.21 1.42
N ALA A 196 -1.70 8.91 1.04
CA ALA A 196 -3.05 8.52 1.43
C ALA A 196 -3.50 7.19 0.80
N ILE A 197 -3.05 6.87 -0.42
CA ILE A 197 -3.31 5.57 -1.07
C ILE A 197 -2.58 4.44 -0.34
N GLU A 198 -1.28 4.61 -0.04
CA GLU A 198 -0.50 3.60 0.70
C GLU A 198 -1.08 3.29 2.08
N ALA A 199 -1.70 4.29 2.72
CA ALA A 199 -2.37 4.15 4.00
C ALA A 199 -3.82 3.61 3.89
N GLY A 200 -4.35 3.38 2.68
CA GLY A 200 -5.74 2.98 2.46
C GLY A 200 -6.79 4.07 2.78
N LEU A 201 -6.36 5.32 2.94
CA LEU A 201 -7.19 6.48 3.30
C LEU A 201 -7.85 7.15 2.10
N GLN A 202 -7.36 6.89 0.88
CA GLN A 202 -7.88 7.48 -0.34
C GLN A 202 -8.40 6.39 -1.28
N ASN A 203 -9.57 6.61 -1.87
CA ASN A 203 -10.10 5.80 -2.98
C ASN A 203 -9.68 6.41 -4.33
N PRO A 204 -8.60 5.92 -4.98
CA PRO A 204 -8.10 6.52 -6.20
C PRO A 204 -9.05 6.31 -7.39
N SER A 205 -8.89 7.14 -8.42
CA SER A 205 -9.48 6.88 -9.74
C SER A 205 -8.80 5.68 -10.40
N MET A 206 -9.46 5.04 -11.37
CA MET A 206 -8.76 4.04 -12.21
C MET A 206 -7.50 4.64 -12.85
N GLN A 207 -7.56 5.86 -13.38
CA GLN A 207 -6.40 6.53 -13.99
C GLN A 207 -5.22 6.65 -13.04
N THR A 208 -5.47 7.07 -11.80
CA THR A 208 -4.43 7.16 -10.78
C THR A 208 -3.79 5.80 -10.50
N LEU A 209 -4.58 4.73 -10.41
CA LEU A 209 -4.03 3.39 -10.20
C LEU A 209 -3.25 2.89 -11.42
N TYR A 210 -3.68 3.16 -12.64
CA TYR A 210 -2.94 2.84 -13.87
C TYR A 210 -1.60 3.59 -13.94
N GLN A 211 -1.57 4.86 -13.56
CA GLN A 211 -0.32 5.64 -13.45
C GLN A 211 0.65 5.04 -12.42
N LEU A 212 0.13 4.58 -11.28
CA LEU A 212 0.94 3.89 -10.27
C LEU A 212 1.40 2.52 -10.77
N ALA A 213 0.54 1.74 -11.42
CA ALA A 213 0.87 0.43 -11.97
C ALA A 213 2.01 0.52 -13.00
N GLU A 214 2.00 1.54 -13.85
CA GLU A 214 3.08 1.81 -14.80
C GLU A 214 4.40 2.18 -14.11
N ALA A 215 4.35 3.14 -13.18
CA ALA A 215 5.54 3.57 -12.46
C ALA A 215 6.13 2.46 -11.58
N LEU A 216 5.26 1.59 -11.06
CA LEU A 216 5.61 0.41 -10.28
C LEU A 216 5.71 -0.84 -11.15
N GLN A 217 5.85 -0.74 -12.47
CA GLN A 217 6.05 -1.86 -13.39
C GLN A 217 5.31 -3.15 -12.96
N ALA A 218 4.01 -3.02 -12.70
CA ALA A 218 3.17 -4.10 -12.19
C ALA A 218 1.90 -4.21 -13.03
N PRO A 219 1.45 -5.44 -13.38
CA PRO A 219 0.18 -5.64 -14.05
C PRO A 219 -0.94 -4.98 -13.27
N ILE A 220 -1.80 -4.20 -13.93
CA ILE A 220 -2.91 -3.53 -13.25
C ILE A 220 -3.84 -4.50 -12.49
N SER A 221 -4.02 -5.72 -13.00
CA SER A 221 -4.84 -6.76 -12.37
C SER A 221 -4.26 -7.24 -11.03
N PHE A 222 -2.94 -7.17 -10.84
CA PHE A 222 -2.28 -7.50 -9.58
C PHE A 222 -2.86 -6.71 -8.40
N PHE A 223 -3.32 -5.47 -8.61
CA PHE A 223 -3.90 -4.66 -7.53
C PHE A 223 -5.32 -5.10 -7.11
N PHE A 224 -5.97 -5.99 -7.85
CA PHE A 224 -7.35 -6.43 -7.60
C PHE A 224 -7.50 -7.91 -7.28
N LYS A 225 -6.56 -8.74 -7.73
CA LYS A 225 -6.58 -10.20 -7.51
C LYS A 225 -6.63 -10.57 -6.03
N THR A 226 -7.42 -11.58 -5.70
CA THR A 226 -7.59 -12.13 -4.34
C THR A 226 -7.50 -13.66 -4.35
N ASP A 227 -6.81 -14.23 -5.33
CA ASP A 227 -6.51 -15.66 -5.38
C ASP A 227 -5.35 -16.00 -4.42
N PRO A 228 -5.28 -17.26 -3.92
CA PRO A 228 -4.27 -17.66 -2.94
C PRO A 228 -2.82 -17.48 -3.41
N GLU A 229 -2.54 -17.61 -4.70
CA GLU A 229 -1.20 -17.41 -5.25
C GLU A 229 -0.79 -15.94 -5.14
N THR A 230 -1.66 -15.02 -5.57
CA THR A 230 -1.40 -13.58 -5.45
C THR A 230 -1.31 -13.12 -3.98
N GLU A 231 -2.08 -13.73 -3.07
CA GLU A 231 -1.95 -13.44 -1.63
C GLU A 231 -0.58 -13.87 -1.08
N LYS A 232 -0.09 -15.04 -1.50
CA LYS A 232 1.25 -15.50 -1.11
C LYS A 232 2.34 -14.56 -1.63
N ASP A 233 2.25 -14.16 -2.89
CA ASP A 233 3.19 -13.20 -3.50
C ASP A 233 3.17 -11.85 -2.77
N GLN A 234 1.97 -11.39 -2.38
CA GLN A 234 1.82 -10.17 -1.61
C GLN A 234 2.46 -10.25 -0.22
N ILE A 235 2.32 -11.38 0.47
CA ILE A 235 2.94 -11.59 1.77
C ILE A 235 4.47 -11.59 1.65
N ASP A 236 5.03 -12.23 0.63
CA ASP A 236 6.48 -12.22 0.38
C ASP A 236 7.00 -10.80 0.09
N LEU A 237 6.27 -10.04 -0.74
CA LEU A 237 6.54 -8.62 -1.01
C LEU A 237 6.54 -7.77 0.26
N GLU A 238 5.55 -7.95 1.13
CA GLU A 238 5.46 -7.22 2.39
C GLU A 238 6.64 -7.54 3.32
N ARG A 239 7.01 -8.82 3.43
CA ARG A 239 8.19 -9.25 4.21
C ARG A 239 9.46 -8.60 3.70
N ARG A 240 9.71 -8.62 2.39
CA ARG A 240 10.89 -7.98 1.80
C ARG A 240 10.90 -6.47 2.02
N ALA A 241 9.76 -5.81 1.81
CA ALA A 241 9.64 -4.39 2.06
C ALA A 241 9.96 -4.05 3.52
N ALA A 242 9.46 -4.84 4.47
CA ALA A 242 9.79 -4.72 5.88
C ALA A 242 11.29 -4.93 6.14
N SER A 243 11.92 -5.94 5.54
CA SER A 243 13.36 -6.20 5.67
C SER A 243 14.21 -5.05 5.11
N ILE A 244 13.84 -4.47 3.97
CA ILE A 244 14.55 -3.31 3.38
C ILE A 244 14.45 -2.09 4.31
N ILE A 245 13.25 -1.81 4.83
CA ILE A 245 13.05 -0.74 5.81
C ILE A 245 13.94 -0.99 7.03
N ALA A 246 13.90 -2.19 7.60
CA ALA A 246 14.67 -2.55 8.78
C ALA A 246 16.19 -2.43 8.53
N CYS A 247 16.67 -2.87 7.37
CA CYS A 247 18.07 -2.74 6.97
C CYS A 247 18.53 -1.27 6.98
N GLY A 248 17.69 -0.36 6.46
CA GLY A 248 17.95 1.08 6.50
C GLY A 248 17.95 1.69 7.90
N GLN A 249 17.52 0.98 8.93
CA GLN A 249 17.55 1.43 10.33
C GLN A 249 18.69 0.83 11.15
N ILE A 250 19.47 -0.12 10.62
CA ILE A 250 20.52 -0.82 11.37
C ILE A 250 21.53 0.18 11.98
N SER A 251 21.96 1.18 11.20
CA SER A 251 22.87 2.22 11.70
C SER A 251 22.26 3.00 12.87
N SER A 252 20.99 3.41 12.76
CA SER A 252 20.29 4.13 13.83
C SER A 252 20.11 3.27 15.08
N VAL A 253 19.85 1.98 14.92
CA VAL A 253 19.78 1.03 16.06
C VAL A 253 21.15 0.90 16.73
N ASN A 254 22.23 0.76 15.96
CA ASN A 254 23.59 0.67 16.50
C ASN A 254 24.00 1.96 17.23
N GLU A 255 23.66 3.13 16.68
CA GLU A 255 23.88 4.43 17.32
C GLU A 255 23.09 4.55 18.63
N MET A 256 21.82 4.10 18.64
CA MET A 256 21.01 4.08 19.85
C MET A 256 21.61 3.17 20.92
N LEU A 257 22.02 1.94 20.56
CA LEU A 257 22.68 1.02 21.47
C LEU A 257 23.96 1.63 22.06
N SER A 258 24.80 2.25 21.21
CA SER A 258 26.02 2.94 21.63
C SER A 258 25.73 4.11 22.58
N THR A 259 24.66 4.86 22.32
CA THR A 259 24.23 5.99 23.16
C THR A 259 23.77 5.51 24.54
N VAL A 260 22.96 4.44 24.58
CA VAL A 260 22.48 3.85 25.82
C VAL A 260 23.64 3.28 26.63
N GLU A 261 24.60 2.63 25.98
CA GLU A 261 25.81 2.14 26.62
C GLU A 261 26.66 3.27 27.20
N TYR A 262 26.82 4.37 26.45
CA TYR A 262 27.50 5.57 26.95
C TYR A 262 26.80 6.15 28.18
N LEU A 263 25.47 6.30 28.14
CA LEU A 263 24.69 6.77 29.27
C LEU A 263 24.84 5.84 30.49
N PHE A 264 24.77 4.53 30.27
CA PHE A 264 25.01 3.54 31.32
C PHE A 264 26.38 3.73 31.96
N ARG A 265 27.46 3.77 31.15
CA ARG A 265 28.83 4.02 31.62
C ARG A 265 28.93 5.27 32.47
N THR A 266 28.37 6.39 32.00
CA THR A 266 28.45 7.67 32.71
C THR A 266 27.61 7.71 33.99
N ALA A 267 26.53 6.92 34.07
CA ALA A 267 25.67 6.85 35.24
C ALA A 267 26.19 5.86 36.29
N SER A 268 26.78 4.73 35.88
CA SER A 268 27.29 3.69 36.78
C SER A 268 28.73 3.91 37.24
N GLY A 269 29.50 4.75 36.53
CA GLY A 269 30.92 4.98 36.83
C GLY A 269 31.83 3.80 36.51
N THR A 270 31.33 2.77 35.80
CA THR A 270 32.05 1.54 35.45
C THR A 270 32.01 1.29 33.95
N SER A 271 33.12 0.79 33.40
CA SER A 271 33.19 0.35 32.00
C SER A 271 32.51 -1.02 31.86
N PRO A 272 31.62 -1.24 30.87
CA PRO A 272 30.97 -2.54 30.63
C PRO A 272 31.95 -3.63 30.19
N PHE A 273 33.23 -3.28 29.93
CA PHE A 273 34.29 -4.21 29.60
C PHE A 273 35.16 -4.62 30.80
N GLU A 274 34.93 -4.09 32.02
CA GLU A 274 35.74 -4.43 33.20
C GLU A 274 35.24 -5.65 33.99
N SER A 275 34.14 -6.25 33.56
CA SER A 275 33.63 -7.51 34.12
C SER A 275 33.62 -8.59 33.03
N SER A 276 34.81 -9.11 32.72
CA SER A 276 35.04 -10.39 32.03
C SER A 276 36.31 -11.02 32.59
#